data_AF-A0A6G7LSJ8-F1
#
_entry.id   AF-A0A6G7LSJ8-F1
#
_cell.length_a   1.000
_cell.length_b   1.000
_cell.length_c   1.000
_cell.angle_alpha   90.00
_cell.angle_beta   90.00
_cell.angle_gamma   90.00
#
_symmetry.space_group_name_H-M   'P 1'
#
loop_
_entity.id
_entity.type
_entity.pdbx_description
1 polymer ?
#
loop_
_entity_poly.entity_id
_entity_poly.type
_entity_poly.pdbx_seq_one_letter_code
_entity_poly.pdbx_strand_id
1 'polypeptide(L)'
;MYDFNGLRIPFKDEFLTTTFRDERVVSYVDIQEAARRGLNVVPREMEWHIDGSYQVHDLYHPWDSLPSSFTGIAFKMYQSSGFRDAPCVELKASPAKIAQGHNVYGSENLELGVRNIMQALASALPDFAQMLDFDNAEFFRIDATYSVSLPNRDVLASTLESLSRVSNKYLRPSRQGQYETTLYFNKVTGKDGINTGRTTSLCIYSKEHEVEHQLKDLLGKARKEKTNRYDHVIAALDDERLQYFAMNRLRFEARICSRFFDKYQLPRRVTDLLEFVRGYEEQNGEGSFCRHLWKTAMADLLDALNGQTIHIIHDQKVRKLLHAAYDTVTSTGKLRTAKANRLFSFYRRLTHEGYSEVKRTMSTTGKSTFYNSVNALKAIGFSKAQLQNAHKKESLPLCSLLTFDFDAQRPGHYVEPKMPAEHLDYAEFLASISSDTALDDGSLNIERRLGIALTNLGLSAHYVEGLKAGRSIRLNGEQKLSLAMWPDGEVDLYVHDVGTPDPGEVESYRARLAHNRALRDKAAEKQGYAYPQN
;
A
#
# COMPACT_ATOMS: atom_id res chain seq x y z
N MET A 1 4.48 7.23 3.96
CA MET A 1 3.35 6.26 3.85
C MET A 1 3.77 4.87 4.32
N TYR A 2 2.82 4.06 4.80
CA TYR A 2 3.05 2.64 5.09
C TYR A 2 2.93 1.79 3.82
N ASP A 3 4.02 1.12 3.44
CA ASP A 3 4.11 0.33 2.21
C ASP A 3 3.89 -1.17 2.43
N PHE A 4 4.13 -1.67 3.65
CA PHE A 4 3.93 -3.06 4.00
C PHE A 4 3.66 -3.22 5.50
N ASN A 5 2.65 -4.02 5.84
CA ASN A 5 2.38 -4.45 7.21
C ASN A 5 2.40 -5.98 7.28
N GLY A 6 3.12 -6.49 8.29
CA GLY A 6 3.16 -7.89 8.67
C GLY A 6 2.53 -8.08 10.04
N LEU A 7 1.36 -8.71 10.08
CA LEU A 7 0.59 -8.98 11.30
C LEU A 7 0.61 -10.46 11.63
N ARG A 8 0.69 -10.78 12.92
CA ARG A 8 0.51 -12.12 13.46
C ARG A 8 -0.69 -12.11 14.39
N ILE A 9 -1.65 -12.99 14.14
CA ILE A 9 -2.85 -13.12 14.96
C ILE A 9 -2.82 -14.50 15.63
N PRO A 10 -2.79 -14.59 16.97
CA PRO A 10 -2.91 -15.85 17.68
C PRO A 10 -4.32 -16.44 17.55
N PHE A 11 -4.48 -17.70 17.95
CA PHE A 11 -5.79 -18.34 18.11
C PHE A 11 -6.28 -18.15 19.53
N LYS A 12 -7.61 -18.09 19.72
CA LYS A 12 -8.21 -18.08 21.06
C LYS A 12 -7.96 -19.41 21.76
N ASP A 13 -7.82 -19.36 23.08
CA ASP A 13 -7.47 -20.52 23.91
C ASP A 13 -8.42 -21.72 23.74
N GLU A 14 -9.70 -21.47 23.50
CA GLU A 14 -10.73 -22.50 23.28
C GLU A 14 -10.51 -23.35 22.00
N PHE A 15 -9.74 -22.83 21.02
CA PHE A 15 -9.37 -23.56 19.80
C PHE A 15 -7.98 -24.19 19.89
N LEU A 16 -7.29 -24.04 21.03
CA LEU A 16 -5.96 -24.59 21.25
C LEU A 16 -6.05 -25.91 22.04
N THR A 17 -5.41 -26.93 21.50
CA THR A 17 -5.07 -28.12 22.29
C THR A 17 -3.62 -28.04 22.71
N THR A 18 -3.40 -27.98 24.02
CA THR A 18 -2.06 -27.81 24.60
C THR A 18 -1.58 -29.13 25.18
N THR A 19 -0.37 -29.51 24.81
CA THR A 19 0.28 -30.73 25.31
C THR A 19 1.69 -30.41 25.82
N PHE A 20 2.16 -31.20 26.77
CA PHE A 20 3.54 -31.12 27.23
C PHE A 20 4.36 -32.21 26.51
N ARG A 21 5.33 -31.81 25.68
CA ARG A 21 6.26 -32.70 24.97
C ARG A 21 7.67 -32.15 25.04
N ASP A 22 8.65 -33.02 25.25
CA ASP A 22 10.09 -32.68 25.27
C ASP A 22 10.42 -31.49 26.20
N GLU A 23 9.86 -31.50 27.42
CA GLU A 23 9.99 -30.44 28.43
C GLU A 23 9.45 -29.06 27.99
N ARG A 24 8.62 -29.02 26.93
CA ARG A 24 8.02 -27.79 26.39
C ARG A 24 6.51 -27.90 26.30
N VAL A 25 5.86 -26.76 26.51
CA VAL A 25 4.44 -26.60 26.23
C VAL A 25 4.29 -26.36 24.73
N VAL A 26 3.53 -27.23 24.06
CA VAL A 26 3.26 -27.14 22.62
C VAL A 26 1.76 -27.11 22.43
N SER A 27 1.27 -26.04 21.82
CA SER A 27 -0.14 -25.88 21.47
C SER A 27 -0.36 -26.10 19.97
N TYR A 28 -1.48 -26.71 19.61
CA TYR A 28 -1.88 -26.91 18.22
C TYR A 28 -3.35 -26.60 18.04
N VAL A 29 -3.70 -26.20 16.83
CA VAL A 29 -5.09 -26.00 16.40
C VAL A 29 -5.52 -27.20 15.58
N ASP A 30 -6.76 -27.67 15.74
CA ASP A 30 -7.33 -28.66 14.84
C ASP A 30 -7.45 -28.08 13.43
N ILE A 31 -6.60 -28.54 12.52
CA ILE A 31 -6.57 -28.06 11.15
C ILE A 31 -7.76 -28.53 10.32
N GLN A 32 -8.41 -29.64 10.70
CA GLN A 32 -9.66 -30.05 10.06
C GLN A 32 -10.78 -29.09 10.45
N GLU A 33 -10.81 -28.62 11.69
CA GLU A 33 -11.76 -27.61 12.13
C GLU A 33 -11.52 -26.28 11.40
N ALA A 34 -10.28 -25.85 11.26
CA ALA A 34 -9.95 -24.69 10.44
C ALA A 34 -10.44 -24.84 8.98
N ALA A 35 -10.32 -26.05 8.41
CA ALA A 35 -10.84 -26.34 7.06
C ALA A 35 -12.37 -26.28 6.97
N ARG A 36 -13.08 -26.81 7.99
CA ARG A 36 -14.55 -26.72 8.07
C ARG A 36 -15.03 -25.27 8.11
N ARG A 37 -14.22 -24.37 8.66
CA ARG A 37 -14.45 -22.93 8.76
C ARG A 37 -13.95 -22.12 7.55
N GLY A 38 -13.67 -22.80 6.43
CA GLY A 38 -13.36 -22.18 5.15
C GLY A 38 -11.88 -22.03 4.82
N LEU A 39 -10.97 -22.42 5.72
CA LEU A 39 -9.54 -22.38 5.43
C LEU A 39 -9.18 -23.44 4.36
N ASN A 40 -8.43 -23.03 3.34
CA ASN A 40 -7.90 -23.96 2.35
C ASN A 40 -6.81 -24.85 2.97
N VAL A 41 -7.00 -26.17 2.99
CA VAL A 41 -6.06 -27.12 3.59
C VAL A 41 -5.73 -28.21 2.58
N VAL A 42 -4.45 -28.57 2.49
CA VAL A 42 -3.96 -29.61 1.58
C VAL A 42 -3.17 -30.68 2.34
N PRO A 43 -3.24 -31.96 1.93
CA PRO A 43 -2.43 -33.02 2.52
C PRO A 43 -0.98 -32.96 2.04
N ARG A 44 -0.02 -33.39 2.88
CA ARG A 44 1.34 -33.68 2.41
C ARG A 44 1.47 -35.10 1.87
N GLU A 45 0.74 -36.02 2.48
CA GLU A 45 0.82 -37.44 2.17
C GLU A 45 -0.58 -38.01 1.97
N MET A 46 -0.70 -38.90 0.99
CA MET A 46 -1.93 -39.61 0.64
C MET A 46 -1.59 -41.09 0.47
N GLU A 47 -2.24 -41.93 1.26
CA GLU A 47 -2.08 -43.38 1.21
C GLU A 47 -3.34 -44.01 0.60
N TRP A 48 -3.13 -44.90 -0.38
CA TRP A 48 -4.20 -45.65 -1.02
C TRP A 48 -4.34 -47.02 -0.38
N HIS A 49 -5.56 -47.37 -0.01
CA HIS A 49 -5.92 -48.70 0.46
C HIS A 49 -6.23 -49.64 -0.71
N ILE A 50 -6.07 -50.93 -0.47
CA ILE A 50 -6.30 -51.99 -1.48
C ILE A 50 -7.76 -52.01 -1.95
N ASP A 51 -8.70 -51.57 -1.11
CA ASP A 51 -10.13 -51.45 -1.42
C ASP A 51 -10.48 -50.22 -2.29
N GLY A 52 -9.48 -49.41 -2.66
CA GLY A 52 -9.67 -48.19 -3.45
C GLY A 52 -10.06 -46.96 -2.63
N SER A 53 -10.17 -47.09 -1.30
CA SER A 53 -10.27 -45.93 -0.40
C SER A 53 -8.89 -45.26 -0.21
N TYR A 54 -8.87 -44.06 0.34
CA TYR A 54 -7.63 -43.34 0.63
C TYR A 54 -7.67 -42.70 2.02
N GLN A 55 -6.50 -42.53 2.60
CA GLN A 55 -6.28 -41.72 3.80
C GLN A 55 -5.33 -40.57 3.49
N VAL A 56 -5.54 -39.45 4.17
CA VAL A 56 -4.70 -38.25 4.04
C VAL A 56 -4.02 -37.96 5.36
N HIS A 57 -2.74 -37.63 5.29
CA HIS A 57 -1.91 -37.35 6.45
C HIS A 57 -1.24 -35.98 6.30
N ASP A 58 -0.80 -35.43 7.44
CA ASP A 58 -0.02 -34.19 7.50
C ASP A 58 -0.67 -33.01 6.78
N LEU A 59 -1.94 -32.76 7.10
CA LEU A 59 -2.67 -31.59 6.62
C LEU A 59 -1.91 -30.30 6.96
N TYR A 60 -1.83 -29.38 6.00
CA TYR A 60 -1.26 -28.05 6.21
C TYR A 60 -1.95 -26.99 5.36
N HIS A 61 -1.87 -25.73 5.80
CA HIS A 61 -2.28 -24.59 4.99
C HIS A 61 -1.08 -24.07 4.16
N PRO A 62 -1.16 -24.06 2.82
CA PRO A 62 -0.14 -23.42 1.98
C PRO A 62 -0.17 -21.89 2.14
N TRP A 63 0.74 -21.17 1.48
CA TRP A 63 0.53 -19.73 1.32
C TRP A 63 -0.69 -19.51 0.45
N ASP A 64 -1.61 -18.68 0.93
CA ASP A 64 -2.85 -18.36 0.24
C ASP A 64 -3.03 -16.83 0.20
N SER A 65 -4.03 -16.35 -0.53
CA SER A 65 -4.30 -14.94 -0.72
C SER A 65 -5.76 -14.62 -0.46
N LEU A 66 -6.02 -13.74 0.51
CA LEU A 66 -7.36 -13.19 0.74
C LEU A 66 -7.69 -12.17 -0.35
N PRO A 67 -8.94 -12.13 -0.83
CA PRO A 67 -9.41 -11.06 -1.71
C PRO A 67 -9.40 -9.72 -0.98
N SER A 68 -9.15 -8.65 -1.72
CA SER A 68 -9.41 -7.26 -1.32
C SER A 68 -9.88 -6.48 -2.55
N SER A 69 -10.30 -5.24 -2.36
CA SER A 69 -10.80 -4.37 -3.44
C SER A 69 -9.79 -4.16 -4.58
N PHE A 70 -8.48 -4.36 -4.35
CA PHE A 70 -7.47 -4.14 -5.38
C PHE A 70 -6.41 -5.23 -5.48
N THR A 71 -5.68 -5.51 -4.39
CA THR A 71 -4.57 -6.49 -4.40
C THR A 71 -4.73 -7.52 -3.29
N GLY A 72 -4.44 -8.79 -3.56
CA GLY A 72 -4.59 -9.84 -2.56
C GLY A 72 -3.68 -9.64 -1.33
N ILE A 73 -4.18 -10.07 -0.16
CA ILE A 73 -3.42 -10.12 1.09
C ILE A 73 -2.86 -11.53 1.22
N ALA A 74 -1.53 -11.67 1.29
CA ALA A 74 -0.93 -12.97 1.48
C ALA A 74 -1.08 -13.40 2.94
N PHE A 75 -1.55 -14.62 3.16
CA PHE A 75 -1.71 -15.15 4.51
C PHE A 75 -1.35 -16.62 4.62
N LYS A 76 -1.00 -17.03 5.85
CA LYS A 76 -0.67 -18.41 6.19
C LYS A 76 -0.86 -18.70 7.67
N MET A 77 -1.40 -19.88 7.94
CA MET A 77 -1.54 -20.47 9.27
C MET A 77 -0.30 -21.28 9.58
N TYR A 78 0.20 -21.14 10.79
CA TYR A 78 1.32 -21.86 11.34
C TYR A 78 0.86 -22.62 12.59
N GLN A 79 1.25 -23.89 12.68
CA GLN A 79 1.21 -24.64 13.94
C GLN A 79 2.42 -24.25 14.80
N SER A 80 2.36 -24.59 16.09
CA SER A 80 3.54 -24.50 16.97
C SER A 80 4.68 -25.37 16.43
N SER A 81 5.92 -24.92 16.63
CA SER A 81 7.14 -25.59 16.18
C SER A 81 8.33 -25.12 17.02
N GLY A 82 9.52 -25.71 16.82
CA GLY A 82 10.74 -25.26 17.51
C GLY A 82 11.12 -23.78 17.30
N PHE A 83 10.46 -23.07 16.37
CA PHE A 83 10.66 -21.63 16.11
C PHE A 83 9.44 -20.77 16.46
N ARG A 84 8.32 -21.37 16.87
CA ARG A 84 7.06 -20.68 17.19
C ARG A 84 6.38 -21.39 18.34
N ASP A 85 6.27 -20.71 19.46
CA ASP A 85 5.75 -21.34 20.68
C ASP A 85 4.24 -21.62 20.58
N ALA A 86 3.49 -20.77 19.86
CA ALA A 86 2.04 -20.90 19.67
C ALA A 86 1.61 -20.90 18.19
N PRO A 87 0.50 -21.60 17.84
CA PRO A 87 -0.15 -21.46 16.55
C PRO A 87 -0.60 -20.03 16.28
N CYS A 88 -0.53 -19.61 15.02
CA CYS A 88 -0.94 -18.26 14.61
C CYS A 88 -1.22 -18.18 13.11
N VAL A 89 -1.90 -17.09 12.72
CA VAL A 89 -2.04 -16.67 11.32
C VAL A 89 -1.13 -15.48 11.07
N GLU A 90 -0.29 -15.54 10.03
CA GLU A 90 0.47 -14.40 9.54
C GLU A 90 -0.22 -13.78 8.32
N LEU A 91 -0.46 -12.47 8.38
CA LEU A 91 -0.98 -11.66 7.29
C LEU A 91 0.12 -10.72 6.78
N LYS A 92 0.23 -10.58 5.46
CA LYS A 92 1.25 -9.77 4.77
C LYS A 92 0.59 -9.01 3.64
N ALA A 93 0.56 -7.68 3.74
CA ALA A 93 -0.04 -6.83 2.72
C ALA A 93 0.65 -5.48 2.61
N SER A 94 0.46 -4.82 1.47
CA SER A 94 0.73 -3.39 1.32
C SER A 94 -0.55 -2.61 1.62
N PRO A 95 -0.62 -1.83 2.71
CA PRO A 95 -1.79 -1.00 3.03
C PRO A 95 -2.20 -0.08 1.87
N ALA A 96 -1.24 0.53 1.20
CA ALA A 96 -1.50 1.38 0.05
C ALA A 96 -2.10 0.58 -1.13
N LYS A 97 -1.54 -0.59 -1.47
CA LYS A 97 -2.08 -1.37 -2.61
C LYS A 97 -3.48 -1.93 -2.32
N ILE A 98 -3.78 -2.33 -1.08
CA ILE A 98 -5.13 -2.84 -0.74
C ILE A 98 -6.19 -1.74 -0.64
N ALA A 99 -5.80 -0.50 -0.33
CA ALA A 99 -6.75 0.61 -0.16
C ALA A 99 -7.03 1.41 -1.45
N GLN A 100 -6.09 1.42 -2.40
CA GLN A 100 -6.18 2.26 -3.63
C GLN A 100 -5.48 1.65 -4.87
N GLY A 101 -5.01 0.39 -4.79
CA GLY A 101 -4.48 -0.35 -5.94
C GLY A 101 -3.02 -0.14 -6.31
N HIS A 102 -2.38 0.90 -5.78
CA HIS A 102 -0.97 1.17 -6.00
C HIS A 102 -0.27 1.65 -4.74
N ASN A 103 1.05 1.63 -4.76
CA ASN A 103 1.90 2.19 -3.72
C ASN A 103 2.84 3.26 -4.27
N VAL A 104 2.40 4.09 -5.23
CA VAL A 104 3.20 5.26 -5.68
C VAL A 104 3.27 6.34 -4.61
N TYR A 105 2.13 6.64 -3.99
CA TYR A 105 1.92 7.48 -2.80
C TYR A 105 0.82 6.83 -1.96
N GLY A 106 0.50 7.33 -0.77
CA GLY A 106 -0.55 6.75 0.07
C GLY A 106 -0.60 7.27 1.51
N SER A 107 -1.38 6.56 2.33
CA SER A 107 -1.69 6.91 3.71
C SER A 107 -0.49 6.81 4.66
N GLU A 108 -0.47 7.71 5.64
CA GLU A 108 0.40 7.61 6.83
C GLU A 108 -0.37 7.24 8.10
N ASN A 109 -1.65 6.91 7.97
CA ASN A 109 -2.48 6.42 9.06
C ASN A 109 -2.26 4.91 9.23
N LEU A 110 -1.70 4.51 10.38
CA LEU A 110 -1.36 3.11 10.64
C LEU A 110 -2.62 2.25 10.82
N GLU A 111 -3.60 2.80 11.53
CA GLU A 111 -4.88 2.15 11.82
C GLU A 111 -5.68 1.87 10.55
N LEU A 112 -5.66 2.80 9.59
CA LEU A 112 -6.28 2.59 8.28
C LEU A 112 -5.76 1.31 7.62
N GLY A 113 -4.45 1.11 7.62
CA GLY A 113 -3.83 -0.10 7.06
C GLY A 113 -4.20 -1.37 7.82
N VAL A 114 -4.20 -1.32 9.16
CA VAL A 114 -4.56 -2.46 10.01
C VAL A 114 -6.00 -2.88 9.79
N ARG A 115 -6.94 -1.92 9.83
CA ARG A 115 -8.37 -2.20 9.67
C ARG A 115 -8.68 -2.78 8.30
N ASN A 116 -8.05 -2.27 7.22
CA ASN A 116 -8.20 -2.84 5.88
C ASN A 116 -7.75 -4.31 5.82
N ILE A 117 -6.65 -4.66 6.50
CA ILE A 117 -6.14 -6.04 6.52
C ILE A 117 -7.06 -6.97 7.32
N MET A 118 -7.45 -6.55 8.54
CA MET A 118 -8.27 -7.37 9.44
C MET A 118 -9.69 -7.55 8.90
N GLN A 119 -10.31 -6.49 8.37
CA GLN A 119 -11.64 -6.57 7.77
C GLN A 119 -11.64 -7.50 6.56
N ALA A 120 -10.61 -7.47 5.71
CA ALA A 120 -10.53 -8.37 4.56
C ALA A 120 -10.46 -9.86 4.97
N LEU A 121 -9.74 -10.19 6.06
CA LEU A 121 -9.76 -11.55 6.62
C LEU A 121 -11.14 -11.93 7.14
N ALA A 122 -11.72 -11.10 8.00
CA ALA A 122 -13.03 -11.37 8.60
C ALA A 122 -14.15 -11.47 7.55
N SER A 123 -14.06 -10.68 6.47
CA SER A 123 -15.05 -10.73 5.38
C SER A 123 -14.86 -11.94 4.47
N ALA A 124 -13.61 -12.35 4.23
CA ALA A 124 -13.32 -13.48 3.34
C ALA A 124 -13.51 -14.84 4.02
N LEU A 125 -13.22 -14.93 5.31
CA LEU A 125 -13.25 -16.16 6.10
C LEU A 125 -13.88 -15.91 7.49
N PRO A 126 -15.18 -15.59 7.56
CA PRO A 126 -15.83 -15.18 8.82
C PRO A 126 -15.75 -16.26 9.91
N ASP A 127 -16.12 -17.50 9.61
CA ASP A 127 -16.13 -18.59 10.59
C ASP A 127 -14.72 -18.93 11.10
N PHE A 128 -13.70 -18.77 10.24
CA PHE A 128 -12.30 -18.96 10.63
C PHE A 128 -11.78 -17.77 11.45
N ALA A 129 -12.19 -16.54 11.12
CA ALA A 129 -11.83 -15.35 11.88
C ALA A 129 -12.30 -15.44 13.33
N GLN A 130 -13.43 -16.10 13.60
CA GLN A 130 -13.90 -16.37 14.98
C GLN A 130 -12.92 -17.19 15.82
N MET A 131 -12.06 -17.99 15.19
CA MET A 131 -11.05 -18.76 15.91
C MET A 131 -9.87 -17.90 16.39
N LEU A 132 -9.75 -16.68 15.87
CA LEU A 132 -8.59 -15.83 16.05
C LEU A 132 -8.79 -14.83 17.17
N ASP A 133 -7.72 -14.58 17.90
CA ASP A 133 -7.65 -13.58 18.94
C ASP A 133 -7.05 -12.29 18.36
N PHE A 134 -7.93 -11.42 17.88
CA PHE A 134 -7.54 -10.14 17.29
C PHE A 134 -6.99 -9.14 18.32
N ASP A 135 -7.40 -9.26 19.59
CA ASP A 135 -6.94 -8.37 20.67
C ASP A 135 -5.44 -8.55 20.94
N ASN A 136 -4.96 -9.79 20.82
CA ASN A 136 -3.54 -10.13 20.97
C ASN A 136 -2.77 -10.19 19.64
N ALA A 137 -3.30 -9.60 18.57
CA ALA A 137 -2.56 -9.47 17.32
C ALA A 137 -1.28 -8.62 17.51
N GLU A 138 -0.19 -8.99 16.83
CA GLU A 138 1.11 -8.32 16.90
C GLU A 138 1.66 -7.93 15.53
N PHE A 139 2.37 -6.81 15.45
CA PHE A 139 3.25 -6.51 14.32
C PHE A 139 4.55 -7.31 14.42
N PHE A 140 4.90 -8.01 13.33
CA PHE A 140 6.25 -8.52 13.13
C PHE A 140 7.04 -7.72 12.09
N ARG A 141 6.37 -6.88 11.30
CA ARG A 141 7.01 -5.99 10.32
C ARG A 141 6.15 -4.78 9.97
N ILE A 142 6.79 -3.62 9.83
CA ILE A 142 6.21 -2.40 9.26
C ILE A 142 7.22 -1.83 8.27
N ASP A 143 6.82 -1.51 7.05
CA ASP A 143 7.67 -0.80 6.10
C ASP A 143 7.16 0.62 5.90
N ALA A 144 7.99 1.60 6.27
CA ALA A 144 7.74 3.02 6.05
C ALA A 144 8.47 3.50 4.80
N THR A 145 7.83 4.33 3.99
CA THR A 145 8.43 4.84 2.75
C THR A 145 8.28 6.34 2.58
N TYR A 146 9.35 6.95 2.07
CA TYR A 146 9.41 8.31 1.55
C TYR A 146 10.18 8.31 0.24
N SER A 147 9.97 9.35 -0.56
CA SER A 147 10.60 9.45 -1.87
C SER A 147 11.12 10.85 -2.14
N VAL A 148 12.12 10.92 -3.01
CA VAL A 148 12.64 12.17 -3.55
C VAL A 148 12.49 12.19 -5.06
N SER A 149 12.05 13.32 -5.61
CA SER A 149 12.00 13.53 -7.05
C SER A 149 13.34 14.06 -7.52
N LEU A 150 13.93 13.41 -8.53
CA LEU A 150 15.20 13.85 -9.12
C LEU A 150 14.96 14.58 -10.44
N PRO A 151 15.88 15.47 -10.87
CA PRO A 151 15.66 16.29 -12.05
C PRO A 151 15.47 15.51 -13.35
N ASN A 152 16.13 14.35 -13.48
CA ASN A 152 16.06 13.50 -14.66
C ASN A 152 16.61 12.10 -14.38
N ARG A 153 16.43 11.20 -15.35
CA ARG A 153 16.82 9.78 -15.28
C ARG A 153 18.33 9.55 -15.20
N ASP A 154 19.14 10.41 -15.81
CA ASP A 154 20.61 10.34 -15.73
C ASP A 154 21.06 10.60 -14.28
N VAL A 155 20.53 11.65 -13.65
CA VAL A 155 20.79 11.96 -12.22
C VAL A 155 20.28 10.84 -11.31
N LEU A 156 19.14 10.23 -11.64
CA LEU A 156 18.62 9.07 -10.90
C LEU A 156 19.57 7.87 -10.95
N ALA A 157 20.03 7.51 -12.15
CA ALA A 157 20.94 6.39 -12.33
C ALA A 157 22.28 6.64 -11.61
N SER A 158 22.86 7.83 -11.78
CA SER A 158 24.10 8.22 -11.07
C SER A 158 23.91 8.24 -9.55
N THR A 159 22.77 8.69 -9.05
CA THR A 159 22.45 8.67 -7.61
C THR A 159 22.39 7.25 -7.07
N LEU A 160 21.71 6.32 -7.76
CA LEU A 160 21.68 4.90 -7.36
C LEU A 160 23.09 4.29 -7.39
N GLU A 161 23.87 4.56 -8.43
CA GLU A 161 25.23 4.05 -8.56
C GLU A 161 26.15 4.58 -7.44
N SER A 162 25.96 5.83 -7.00
CA SER A 162 26.67 6.37 -5.84
C SER A 162 26.21 5.71 -4.54
N LEU A 163 24.89 5.60 -4.33
CA LEU A 163 24.31 4.95 -3.15
C LEU A 163 24.76 3.50 -2.99
N SER A 164 24.99 2.77 -4.08
CA SER A 164 25.45 1.38 -4.04
C SER A 164 26.84 1.19 -3.43
N ARG A 165 27.59 2.30 -3.26
CA ARG A 165 28.94 2.35 -2.69
C ARG A 165 28.96 2.91 -1.27
N VAL A 166 27.81 3.38 -0.76
CA VAL A 166 27.70 3.96 0.58
C VAL A 166 27.69 2.86 1.63
N SER A 167 28.52 3.02 2.66
CA SER A 167 28.49 2.18 3.86
C SER A 167 28.85 3.01 5.07
N ASN A 168 28.17 2.77 6.20
CA ASN A 168 28.41 3.49 7.45
C ASN A 168 28.04 2.61 8.65
N LYS A 169 28.83 2.63 9.73
CA LYS A 169 28.64 1.79 10.94
C LYS A 169 28.29 0.33 10.60
N TYR A 170 27.04 -0.10 10.81
CA TYR A 170 26.52 -1.44 10.50
C TYR A 170 25.76 -1.52 9.17
N LEU A 171 25.58 -0.40 8.47
CA LEU A 171 24.92 -0.31 7.18
C LEU A 171 25.87 -0.73 6.06
N ARG A 172 25.52 -1.78 5.32
CA ARG A 172 26.28 -2.28 4.17
C ARG A 172 25.38 -2.46 2.95
N PRO A 173 25.83 -2.05 1.75
CA PRO A 173 25.11 -2.35 0.53
C PRO A 173 25.20 -3.85 0.25
N SER A 174 24.08 -4.45 -0.12
CA SER A 174 23.97 -5.89 -0.32
C SER A 174 24.45 -6.23 -1.73
N ARG A 175 25.48 -7.06 -1.86
CA ARG A 175 26.09 -7.39 -3.17
C ARG A 175 25.28 -8.40 -4.01
N GLN A 176 24.32 -9.09 -3.40
CA GLN A 176 23.49 -10.12 -4.05
C GLN A 176 22.06 -9.62 -4.28
N GLY A 177 21.53 -9.83 -5.49
CA GLY A 177 20.18 -9.41 -5.87
C GLY A 177 20.03 -7.90 -6.08
N GLN A 178 21.10 -7.23 -6.52
CA GLN A 178 21.05 -5.86 -7.02
C GLN A 178 20.46 -5.89 -8.43
N TYR A 179 19.36 -5.18 -8.65
CA TYR A 179 18.90 -4.87 -9.99
C TYR A 179 19.46 -3.49 -10.36
N GLU A 180 19.60 -3.21 -11.65
CA GLU A 180 20.12 -1.91 -12.14
C GLU A 180 19.38 -0.70 -11.52
N THR A 181 18.12 -0.90 -11.12
CA THR A 181 17.22 0.13 -10.59
C THR A 181 16.89 -0.03 -9.11
N THR A 182 17.47 -1.00 -8.39
CA THR A 182 17.13 -1.34 -7.00
C THR A 182 18.34 -1.73 -6.18
N LEU A 183 18.48 -1.09 -5.02
CA LEU A 183 19.54 -1.29 -4.04
C LEU A 183 18.94 -1.79 -2.73
N TYR A 184 19.64 -2.72 -2.11
CA TYR A 184 19.30 -3.18 -0.77
C TYR A 184 20.46 -2.93 0.19
N PHE A 185 20.15 -2.51 1.40
CA PHE A 185 21.09 -2.44 2.51
C PHE A 185 20.69 -3.46 3.56
N ASN A 186 21.69 -4.16 4.09
CA ASN A 186 21.52 -5.18 5.11
C ASN A 186 20.45 -6.24 4.72
N LYS A 187 20.39 -6.63 3.43
CA LYS A 187 19.54 -7.74 2.98
C LYS A 187 20.10 -9.06 3.48
N VAL A 188 19.23 -9.93 3.98
CA VAL A 188 19.60 -11.31 4.31
C VAL A 188 19.65 -12.12 3.03
N THR A 189 20.72 -12.88 2.83
CA THR A 189 20.84 -13.88 1.76
C THR A 189 21.30 -15.20 2.37
N GLY A 190 20.73 -16.31 1.89
CA GLY A 190 21.03 -17.66 2.37
C GLY A 190 20.32 -18.08 3.66
N LYS A 191 20.45 -19.38 4.00
CA LYS A 191 19.87 -19.98 5.22
C LYS A 191 20.51 -19.43 6.49
N ASP A 192 21.78 -19.02 6.44
CA ASP A 192 22.57 -18.59 7.60
C ASP A 192 22.17 -17.19 8.15
N GLY A 193 21.49 -16.38 7.35
CA GLY A 193 21.10 -15.03 7.77
C GLY A 193 19.69 -14.92 8.36
N ILE A 194 18.89 -15.99 8.30
CA ILE A 194 17.46 -16.03 8.69
C ILE A 194 17.27 -15.66 10.17
N ASN A 195 18.31 -15.82 11.00
CA ASN A 195 18.28 -15.54 12.45
C ASN A 195 19.19 -14.38 12.89
N THR A 196 19.68 -13.55 11.96
CA THR A 196 20.55 -12.41 12.33
C THR A 196 19.85 -11.33 13.16
N GLY A 197 18.51 -11.44 13.30
CA GLY A 197 17.62 -10.57 14.06
C GLY A 197 18.03 -9.10 13.99
N ARG A 198 18.00 -8.61 12.77
CA ARG A 198 18.24 -7.21 12.47
C ARG A 198 17.04 -6.39 12.92
N THR A 199 17.31 -5.15 13.30
CA THR A 199 16.27 -4.17 13.56
C THR A 199 15.68 -3.65 12.24
N THR A 200 16.52 -3.45 11.21
CA THR A 200 16.08 -2.88 9.93
C THR A 200 16.74 -3.51 8.71
N SER A 201 16.09 -3.38 7.55
CA SER A 201 16.67 -3.51 6.22
C SER A 201 16.17 -2.36 5.35
N LEU A 202 17.05 -1.75 4.53
CA LEU A 202 16.67 -0.63 3.68
C LEU A 202 16.60 -1.07 2.22
N CYS A 203 15.64 -0.54 1.48
CA CYS A 203 15.50 -0.76 0.04
C CYS A 203 15.35 0.60 -0.65
N ILE A 204 16.15 0.84 -1.69
CA ILE A 204 16.10 2.09 -2.45
C ILE A 204 15.93 1.74 -3.92
N TYR A 205 14.93 2.31 -4.59
CA TYR A 205 14.64 1.94 -5.97
C TYR A 205 13.98 3.06 -6.77
N SER A 206 14.09 2.97 -8.09
CA SER A 206 13.35 3.82 -9.02
C SER A 206 11.88 3.45 -9.04
N LYS A 207 11.00 4.41 -8.71
CA LYS A 207 9.56 4.11 -8.66
C LYS A 207 8.94 3.94 -10.05
N GLU A 208 9.36 4.76 -11.02
CA GLU A 208 8.98 4.63 -12.43
C GLU A 208 9.20 3.20 -12.96
N HIS A 209 10.41 2.65 -12.79
CA HIS A 209 10.71 1.30 -13.26
C HIS A 209 9.92 0.20 -12.52
N GLU A 210 9.58 0.41 -11.24
CA GLU A 210 8.74 -0.53 -10.50
C GLU A 210 7.29 -0.52 -11.01
N VAL A 211 6.74 0.66 -11.31
CA VAL A 211 5.39 0.80 -11.90
C VAL A 211 5.35 0.17 -13.30
N GLU A 212 6.33 0.47 -14.16
CA GLU A 212 6.45 -0.12 -15.50
C GLU A 212 6.53 -1.66 -15.44
N HIS A 213 7.33 -2.20 -14.51
CA HIS A 213 7.45 -3.63 -14.31
C HIS A 213 6.13 -4.25 -13.83
N GLN A 214 5.47 -3.64 -12.84
CA GLN A 214 4.19 -4.12 -12.31
C GLN A 214 3.10 -4.11 -13.39
N LEU A 215 2.99 -3.03 -14.16
CA LEU A 215 2.03 -2.92 -15.26
C LEU A 215 2.27 -4.00 -16.32
N LYS A 216 3.53 -4.20 -16.72
CA LYS A 216 3.91 -5.25 -17.68
C LYS A 216 3.56 -6.65 -17.19
N ASP A 217 3.81 -6.95 -15.91
CA ASP A 217 3.49 -8.25 -15.30
C ASP A 217 1.97 -8.50 -15.26
N LEU A 218 1.19 -7.51 -14.82
CA LEU A 218 -0.28 -7.61 -14.77
C LEU A 218 -0.90 -7.75 -16.16
N LEU A 219 -0.45 -6.97 -17.15
CA LEU A 219 -0.88 -7.13 -18.55
C LEU A 219 -0.51 -8.51 -19.11
N GLY A 220 0.61 -9.09 -18.66
CA GLY A 220 1.00 -10.46 -18.99
C GLY A 220 0.05 -11.50 -18.39
N LYS A 221 -0.27 -11.37 -17.11
CA LYS A 221 -1.20 -12.25 -16.38
C LYS A 221 -2.61 -12.17 -16.94
N ALA A 222 -3.14 -10.97 -17.16
CA ALA A 222 -4.47 -10.75 -17.76
C ALA A 222 -4.62 -11.49 -19.09
N ARG A 223 -3.60 -11.39 -19.96
CA ARG A 223 -3.56 -12.10 -21.25
C ARG A 223 -3.48 -13.61 -21.10
N LYS A 224 -2.65 -14.12 -20.18
CA LYS A 224 -2.44 -15.56 -19.96
C LYS A 224 -3.67 -16.24 -19.35
N GLU A 225 -4.25 -15.60 -18.33
CA GLU A 225 -5.38 -16.14 -17.56
C GLU A 225 -6.72 -15.81 -18.20
N LYS A 226 -6.76 -14.90 -19.18
CA LYS A 226 -7.98 -14.44 -19.86
C LYS A 226 -9.04 -13.96 -18.86
N THR A 227 -8.62 -13.08 -17.94
CA THR A 227 -9.44 -12.56 -16.86
C THR A 227 -9.40 -11.03 -16.83
N ASN A 228 -10.50 -10.42 -16.40
CA ASN A 228 -10.64 -8.98 -16.12
C ASN A 228 -10.27 -8.61 -14.68
N ARG A 229 -9.84 -9.59 -13.86
CA ARG A 229 -9.48 -9.39 -12.44
C ARG A 229 -8.45 -8.28 -12.22
N TYR A 230 -7.58 -8.04 -13.20
CA TYR A 230 -6.50 -7.07 -13.09
C TYR A 230 -6.85 -5.69 -13.64
N ASP A 231 -7.97 -5.55 -14.35
CA ASP A 231 -8.29 -4.36 -15.15
C ASP A 231 -8.32 -3.09 -14.29
N HIS A 232 -8.86 -3.19 -13.07
CA HIS A 232 -8.93 -2.05 -12.15
C HIS A 232 -7.53 -1.58 -11.70
N VAL A 233 -6.64 -2.51 -11.37
CA VAL A 233 -5.26 -2.19 -10.96
C VAL A 233 -4.43 -1.73 -12.15
N ILE A 234 -4.65 -2.32 -13.33
CA ILE A 234 -4.03 -1.89 -14.59
C ILE A 234 -4.42 -0.45 -14.89
N ALA A 235 -5.71 -0.11 -14.84
CA ALA A 235 -6.18 1.26 -15.05
C ALA A 235 -5.57 2.26 -14.06
N ALA A 236 -5.46 1.88 -12.78
CA ALA A 236 -4.82 2.73 -11.77
C ALA A 236 -3.33 2.95 -12.06
N LEU A 237 -2.59 1.93 -12.50
CA LEU A 237 -1.16 2.04 -12.83
C LEU A 237 -0.90 2.72 -14.18
N ASP A 238 -1.84 2.63 -15.12
CA ASP A 238 -1.75 3.24 -16.44
C ASP A 238 -2.12 4.73 -16.44
N ASP A 239 -2.65 5.25 -15.32
CA ASP A 239 -2.98 6.67 -15.17
C ASP A 239 -1.75 7.58 -15.37
N GLU A 240 -1.87 8.53 -16.29
CA GLU A 240 -0.79 9.44 -16.67
C GLU A 240 -0.30 10.30 -15.49
N ARG A 241 -1.21 10.70 -14.58
CA ARG A 241 -0.85 11.53 -13.42
C ARG A 241 -0.05 10.72 -12.42
N LEU A 242 -0.41 9.46 -12.21
CA LEU A 242 0.33 8.52 -11.38
C LEU A 242 1.71 8.24 -11.96
N GLN A 243 1.81 7.95 -13.26
CA GLN A 243 3.11 7.72 -13.91
C GLN A 243 4.00 8.96 -13.86
N TYR A 244 3.42 10.15 -14.11
CA TYR A 244 4.14 11.42 -13.97
C TYR A 244 4.67 11.63 -12.56
N PHE A 245 3.89 11.30 -11.52
CA PHE A 245 4.34 11.40 -10.13
C PHE A 245 5.47 10.41 -9.80
N ALA A 246 5.46 9.23 -10.41
CA ALA A 246 6.50 8.20 -10.25
C ALA A 246 7.79 8.49 -11.04
N MET A 247 7.70 9.30 -12.10
CA MET A 247 8.81 9.61 -13.00
C MET A 247 10.00 10.22 -12.26
N ASN A 248 11.21 9.73 -12.55
CA ASN A 248 12.47 10.19 -11.94
C ASN A 248 12.47 10.21 -10.39
N ARG A 249 11.59 9.42 -9.75
CA ARG A 249 11.47 9.38 -8.30
C ARG A 249 12.23 8.19 -7.70
N LEU A 250 13.04 8.45 -6.70
CA LEU A 250 13.67 7.41 -5.87
C LEU A 250 12.85 7.18 -4.61
N ARG A 251 12.42 5.93 -4.41
CA ARG A 251 11.84 5.45 -3.15
C ARG A 251 12.94 5.08 -2.19
N PHE A 252 12.78 5.48 -0.94
CA PHE A 252 13.54 5.00 0.21
C PHE A 252 12.57 4.27 1.14
N GLU A 253 12.71 2.95 1.22
CA GLU A 253 11.89 2.06 2.00
C GLU A 253 12.67 1.56 3.22
N ALA A 254 12.17 1.89 4.40
CA ALA A 254 12.68 1.44 5.69
C ALA A 254 11.85 0.25 6.16
N ARG A 255 12.45 -0.95 6.16
CA ARG A 255 11.80 -2.18 6.61
C ARG A 255 12.10 -2.42 8.07
N ILE A 256 11.10 -2.21 8.93
CA ILE A 256 11.19 -2.32 10.37
C ILE A 256 10.84 -3.75 10.78
N CYS A 257 11.78 -4.46 11.42
CA CYS A 257 11.61 -5.85 11.85
C CYS A 257 11.34 -5.94 13.36
N SER A 258 10.88 -7.10 13.85
CA SER A 258 10.54 -7.33 15.27
C SER A 258 11.56 -6.79 16.29
N ARG A 259 12.87 -6.99 16.09
CA ARG A 259 13.90 -6.51 17.04
C ARG A 259 14.00 -4.98 17.13
N PHE A 260 13.49 -4.24 16.14
CA PHE A 260 13.43 -2.79 16.21
C PHE A 260 12.50 -2.35 17.34
N PHE A 261 11.34 -3.00 17.47
CA PHE A 261 10.40 -2.71 18.53
C PHE A 261 11.04 -2.91 19.90
N ASP A 262 11.76 -4.02 20.10
CA ASP A 262 12.49 -4.28 21.35
C ASP A 262 13.57 -3.22 21.62
N LYS A 263 14.37 -2.88 20.61
CA LYS A 263 15.46 -1.89 20.73
C LYS A 263 14.96 -0.51 21.13
N TYR A 264 13.84 -0.08 20.55
CA TYR A 264 13.26 1.24 20.75
C TYR A 264 12.10 1.25 21.77
N GLN A 265 11.89 0.12 22.48
CA GLN A 265 10.85 -0.03 23.50
C GLN A 265 9.45 0.32 22.97
N LEU A 266 9.17 -0.05 21.71
CA LEU A 266 7.86 0.15 21.09
C LEU A 266 6.96 -1.07 21.34
N PRO A 267 5.66 -0.86 21.59
CA PRO A 267 4.71 -1.98 21.66
C PRO A 267 4.67 -2.77 20.36
N ARG A 268 4.55 -4.10 20.46
CA ARG A 268 4.33 -4.98 19.28
C ARG A 268 2.86 -5.34 19.09
N ARG A 269 2.09 -5.42 20.18
CA ARG A 269 0.64 -5.66 20.13
C ARG A 269 -0.02 -4.50 19.39
N VAL A 270 -0.91 -4.83 18.46
CA VAL A 270 -1.50 -3.86 17.52
C VAL A 270 -2.24 -2.77 18.28
N THR A 271 -3.11 -3.13 19.22
CA THR A 271 -3.89 -2.18 20.04
C THR A 271 -2.99 -1.18 20.76
N ASP A 272 -1.97 -1.67 21.47
CA ASP A 272 -1.05 -0.82 22.23
C ASP A 272 -0.22 0.09 21.33
N LEU A 273 0.22 -0.43 20.16
CA LEU A 273 0.98 0.37 19.23
C LEU A 273 0.12 1.46 18.60
N LEU A 274 -1.15 1.18 18.28
CA LEU A 274 -2.06 2.19 17.75
C LEU A 274 -2.33 3.29 18.79
N GLU A 275 -2.54 2.92 20.06
CA GLU A 275 -2.69 3.89 21.14
C GLU A 275 -1.42 4.75 21.31
N PHE A 276 -0.25 4.11 21.32
CA PHE A 276 1.04 4.81 21.34
C PHE A 276 1.19 5.78 20.17
N VAL A 277 0.80 5.36 18.95
CA VAL A 277 0.88 6.20 17.75
C VAL A 277 -0.03 7.41 17.85
N ARG A 278 -1.28 7.25 18.31
CA ARG A 278 -2.19 8.38 18.51
C ARG A 278 -1.60 9.38 19.50
N GLY A 279 -1.13 8.92 20.66
CA GLY A 279 -0.47 9.77 21.64
C GLY A 279 0.79 10.45 21.09
N TYR A 280 1.60 9.74 20.29
CA TYR A 280 2.78 10.30 19.64
C TYR A 280 2.42 11.44 18.68
N GLU A 281 1.43 11.23 17.82
CA GLU A 281 1.02 12.18 16.78
C GLU A 281 0.25 13.39 17.34
N GLU A 282 -0.44 13.23 18.47
CA GLU A 282 -1.10 14.34 19.18
C GLU A 282 -0.10 15.26 19.90
N GLN A 283 0.96 14.70 20.50
CA GLN A 283 1.88 15.43 21.37
C GLN A 283 3.09 16.00 20.64
N ASN A 284 3.59 15.31 19.61
CA ASN A 284 4.82 15.66 18.93
C ASN A 284 4.51 16.41 17.63
N GLY A 285 4.69 17.74 17.62
CA GLY A 285 4.64 18.57 16.41
C GLY A 285 5.71 18.24 15.34
N GLU A 286 6.36 17.07 15.42
CA GLU A 286 7.44 16.62 14.53
C GLU A 286 6.95 15.83 13.29
N GLY A 287 5.64 15.59 13.19
CA GLY A 287 4.98 14.92 12.06
C GLY A 287 4.53 13.50 12.39
N SER A 288 4.13 12.74 11.37
CA SER A 288 3.56 11.40 11.54
C SER A 288 4.52 10.38 12.15
N PHE A 289 4.00 9.37 12.83
CA PHE A 289 4.81 8.25 13.35
C PHE A 289 5.50 7.48 12.22
N CYS A 290 4.89 7.43 11.04
CA CYS A 290 5.50 6.90 9.82
C CYS A 290 6.83 7.63 9.50
N ARG A 291 6.86 8.95 9.65
CA ARG A 291 8.05 9.79 9.44
C ARG A 291 9.13 9.47 10.47
N HIS A 292 8.71 9.32 11.73
CA HIS A 292 9.61 8.96 12.83
C HIS A 292 10.30 7.62 12.57
N LEU A 293 9.53 6.55 12.29
CA LEU A 293 10.08 5.22 11.99
C LEU A 293 11.09 5.28 10.83
N TRP A 294 10.73 5.99 9.76
CA TRP A 294 11.59 6.10 8.59
C TRP A 294 12.89 6.85 8.90
N LYS A 295 12.83 8.00 9.57
CA LYS A 295 14.02 8.79 9.93
C LYS A 295 14.95 7.98 10.84
N THR A 296 14.39 7.34 11.86
CA THR A 296 15.16 6.52 12.80
C THR A 296 15.85 5.34 12.11
N ALA A 297 15.17 4.70 11.16
CA ALA A 297 15.75 3.59 10.39
C ALA A 297 16.80 4.03 9.35
N MET A 298 16.62 5.22 8.76
CA MET A 298 17.49 5.77 7.71
C MET A 298 18.67 6.60 8.25
N ALA A 299 18.71 6.89 9.56
CA ALA A 299 19.70 7.77 10.17
C ALA A 299 21.15 7.47 9.76
N ASP A 300 21.59 6.21 9.89
CA ASP A 300 22.95 5.82 9.53
C ASP A 300 23.25 5.99 8.02
N LEU A 301 22.24 5.83 7.16
CA LEU A 301 22.39 6.08 5.73
C LEU A 301 22.51 7.59 5.49
N LEU A 302 21.59 8.39 6.03
CA LEU A 302 21.56 9.84 5.83
C LEU A 302 22.83 10.51 6.34
N ASP A 303 23.32 10.09 7.51
CA ASP A 303 24.60 10.54 8.08
C ASP A 303 25.77 10.27 7.12
N ALA A 304 25.75 9.13 6.41
CA ALA A 304 26.79 8.73 5.48
C ALA A 304 26.83 9.55 4.18
N LEU A 305 25.73 10.22 3.84
CA LEU A 305 25.61 11.03 2.63
C LEU A 305 26.25 12.42 2.80
N ASN A 306 26.47 12.86 4.05
CA ASN A 306 27.12 14.14 4.33
C ASN A 306 28.54 14.17 3.76
N GLY A 307 28.80 15.11 2.84
CA GLY A 307 30.09 15.28 2.17
C GLY A 307 30.30 14.44 0.91
N GLN A 308 29.36 13.59 0.52
CA GLN A 308 29.46 12.84 -0.73
C GLN A 308 29.05 13.69 -1.95
N THR A 309 29.70 13.44 -3.09
CA THR A 309 29.34 14.05 -4.38
C THR A 309 28.99 12.95 -5.39
N ILE A 310 28.03 13.22 -6.26
CA ILE A 310 27.73 12.39 -7.43
C ILE A 310 28.33 12.99 -8.67
N HIS A 311 28.69 12.15 -9.62
CA HIS A 311 29.07 12.57 -10.96
C HIS A 311 27.91 12.32 -11.92
N ILE A 312 27.44 13.36 -12.62
CA ILE A 312 26.34 13.22 -13.57
C ILE A 312 26.89 12.72 -14.91
N ILE A 313 26.27 11.67 -15.46
CA ILE A 313 26.58 11.14 -16.79
C ILE A 313 25.36 11.33 -17.69
N HIS A 314 25.43 12.20 -18.69
CA HIS A 314 24.30 12.53 -19.58
C HIS A 314 24.00 11.49 -20.67
N ASP A 315 24.30 10.22 -20.42
CA ASP A 315 24.34 9.18 -21.45
C ASP A 315 22.99 9.00 -22.15
N GLN A 316 21.85 9.03 -21.44
CA GLN A 316 20.55 8.87 -22.09
C GLN A 316 20.18 10.06 -22.96
N LYS A 317 20.40 11.29 -22.47
CA LYS A 317 20.11 12.49 -23.25
C LYS A 317 20.91 12.48 -24.56
N VAL A 318 22.21 12.19 -24.50
CA VAL A 318 23.06 12.10 -25.70
C VAL A 318 22.58 10.99 -26.63
N ARG A 319 22.28 9.81 -26.08
CA ARG A 319 21.79 8.68 -26.86
C ARG A 319 20.49 9.00 -27.60
N LYS A 320 19.51 9.63 -26.93
CA LYS A 320 18.25 10.07 -27.55
C LYS A 320 18.49 11.08 -28.68
N LEU A 321 19.32 12.10 -28.45
CA LEU A 321 19.67 13.10 -29.46
C LEU A 321 20.35 12.46 -30.68
N LEU A 322 21.24 11.49 -30.45
CA LEU A 322 21.93 10.77 -31.53
C LEU A 322 20.98 9.91 -32.35
N HIS A 323 20.07 9.16 -31.72
CA HIS A 323 19.07 8.38 -32.44
C HIS A 323 18.13 9.29 -33.24
N ALA A 324 17.65 10.38 -32.64
CA ALA A 324 16.80 11.36 -33.33
C ALA A 324 17.49 11.98 -34.57
N ALA A 325 18.80 12.23 -34.51
CA ALA A 325 19.53 12.91 -35.59
C ALA A 325 20.10 11.96 -36.67
N TYR A 326 20.38 10.69 -36.33
CA TYR A 326 21.19 9.80 -37.19
C TYR A 326 20.60 8.43 -37.46
N ASP A 327 19.44 8.09 -36.90
CA ASP A 327 18.72 6.90 -37.33
C ASP A 327 18.17 7.12 -38.76
N THR A 328 18.22 6.08 -39.58
CA THR A 328 17.81 6.13 -40.99
C THR A 328 16.94 4.93 -41.32
N VAL A 329 16.06 5.04 -42.30
CA VAL A 329 15.23 3.92 -42.76
C VAL A 329 15.75 3.46 -44.13
N THR A 330 15.94 2.15 -44.31
CA THR A 330 16.34 1.61 -45.61
C THR A 330 15.19 1.70 -46.61
N SER A 331 15.51 1.56 -47.90
CA SER A 331 14.51 1.42 -48.97
C SER A 331 13.52 0.27 -48.75
N THR A 332 13.87 -0.70 -47.90
CA THR A 332 13.01 -1.84 -47.50
C THR A 332 12.26 -1.61 -46.19
N GLY A 333 12.21 -0.37 -45.67
CA GLY A 333 11.49 -0.02 -44.45
C GLY A 333 12.18 -0.44 -43.13
N LYS A 334 13.44 -0.88 -43.15
CA LYS A 334 14.15 -1.30 -41.91
C LYS A 334 14.88 -0.12 -41.27
N LEU A 335 14.68 0.07 -39.96
CA LEU A 335 15.39 1.07 -39.17
C LEU A 335 16.87 0.71 -38.99
N ARG A 336 17.79 1.61 -39.35
CA ARG A 336 19.24 1.52 -39.15
C ARG A 336 19.69 2.49 -38.06
N THR A 337 20.12 1.93 -36.93
CA THR A 337 20.61 2.65 -35.74
C THR A 337 22.14 2.64 -35.59
N ALA A 338 22.85 2.01 -36.54
CA ALA A 338 24.27 1.73 -36.43
C ALA A 338 25.14 2.99 -36.29
N LYS A 339 24.79 4.10 -36.99
CA LYS A 339 25.53 5.36 -36.92
C LYS A 339 25.38 6.02 -35.55
N ALA A 340 24.15 6.13 -35.04
CA ALA A 340 23.85 6.67 -33.72
C ALA A 340 24.61 5.89 -32.62
N ASN A 341 24.56 4.55 -32.66
CA ASN A 341 25.29 3.70 -31.72
C ASN A 341 26.81 3.92 -31.78
N ARG A 342 27.39 4.02 -32.98
CA ARG A 342 28.84 4.24 -33.16
C ARG A 342 29.29 5.60 -32.62
N LEU A 343 28.49 6.65 -32.85
CA LEU A 343 28.72 7.99 -32.31
C LEU A 343 28.56 8.02 -30.78
N PHE A 344 27.61 7.25 -30.23
CA PHE A 344 27.43 7.13 -28.79
C PHE A 344 28.64 6.44 -28.13
N SER A 345 29.16 5.36 -28.73
CA SER A 345 30.40 4.73 -28.27
C SER A 345 31.62 5.67 -28.35
N PHE A 346 31.67 6.54 -29.37
CA PHE A 346 32.70 7.57 -29.46
C PHE A 346 32.57 8.63 -28.36
N TYR A 347 31.35 9.10 -28.08
CA TYR A 347 31.07 10.01 -26.96
C TYR A 347 31.51 9.39 -25.62
N ARG A 348 31.15 8.13 -25.33
CA ARG A 348 31.59 7.43 -24.12
C ARG A 348 33.11 7.31 -24.03
N ARG A 349 33.81 7.10 -25.15
CA ARG A 349 35.28 7.14 -25.16
C ARG A 349 35.81 8.52 -24.77
N LEU A 350 35.21 9.60 -25.26
CA LEU A 350 35.60 10.96 -24.86
C LEU A 350 35.39 11.22 -23.37
N THR A 351 34.35 10.64 -22.75
CA THR A 351 34.08 10.80 -21.31
C THR A 351 34.98 9.95 -20.43
N HIS A 352 35.40 8.76 -20.89
CA HIS A 352 36.27 7.85 -20.13
C HIS A 352 37.77 8.11 -20.31
N GLU A 353 38.23 8.30 -21.55
CA GLU A 353 39.66 8.41 -21.89
C GLU A 353 40.11 9.87 -22.05
N GLY A 354 39.18 10.77 -22.34
CA GLY A 354 39.46 12.20 -22.57
C GLY A 354 39.82 12.54 -24.01
N TYR A 355 39.47 13.76 -24.41
CA TYR A 355 39.53 14.20 -25.80
C TYR A 355 40.92 14.10 -26.42
N SER A 356 41.97 14.50 -25.68
CA SER A 356 43.35 14.46 -26.17
C SER A 356 43.82 13.03 -26.43
N GLU A 357 43.47 12.12 -25.53
CA GLU A 357 43.87 10.71 -25.63
C GLU A 357 43.12 10.01 -26.75
N VAL A 358 41.80 10.18 -26.84
CA VAL A 358 41.00 9.64 -27.96
C VAL A 358 41.46 10.20 -29.30
N LYS A 359 41.80 11.49 -29.36
CA LYS A 359 42.36 12.10 -30.57
C LYS A 359 43.69 11.45 -30.95
N ARG A 360 44.57 11.21 -29.97
CA ARG A 360 45.87 10.57 -30.16
C ARG A 360 45.71 9.13 -30.65
N THR A 361 44.89 8.33 -29.99
CA THR A 361 44.69 6.90 -30.34
C THR A 361 43.96 6.71 -31.67
N MET A 362 43.06 7.62 -32.05
CA MET A 362 42.40 7.57 -33.37
C MET A 362 43.23 8.21 -34.48
N SER A 363 44.21 9.05 -34.15
CA SER A 363 45.04 9.72 -35.17
C SER A 363 45.94 8.76 -35.95
N THR A 364 46.23 7.56 -35.41
CA THR A 364 47.02 6.51 -36.06
C THR A 364 46.21 5.62 -37.03
N THR A 365 44.88 5.53 -36.89
CA THR A 365 44.05 4.62 -37.71
C THR A 365 42.88 5.31 -38.44
N GLY A 366 42.55 6.58 -38.14
CA GLY A 366 41.42 7.26 -38.78
C GLY A 366 41.22 8.73 -38.36
N LYS A 367 42.18 9.60 -38.71
CA LYS A 367 42.14 11.05 -38.38
C LYS A 367 40.84 11.73 -38.84
N SER A 368 40.36 11.46 -40.05
CA SER A 368 39.09 12.01 -40.57
C SER A 368 37.88 11.53 -39.76
N THR A 369 37.85 10.27 -39.36
CA THR A 369 36.79 9.66 -38.55
C THR A 369 36.62 10.36 -37.21
N PHE A 370 37.72 10.75 -36.56
CA PHE A 370 37.67 11.53 -35.32
C PHE A 370 36.94 12.87 -35.53
N TYR A 371 37.39 13.68 -36.50
CA TYR A 371 36.79 14.99 -36.76
C TYR A 371 35.35 14.89 -37.25
N ASN A 372 35.02 13.89 -38.07
CA ASN A 372 33.65 13.61 -38.49
C ASN A 372 32.74 13.27 -37.31
N SER A 373 33.24 12.48 -36.35
CA SER A 373 32.48 12.12 -35.14
C SER A 373 32.30 13.32 -34.21
N VAL A 374 33.34 14.16 -34.05
CA VAL A 374 33.25 15.43 -33.31
C VAL A 374 32.25 16.38 -33.95
N ASN A 375 32.28 16.55 -35.29
CA ASN A 375 31.33 17.40 -36.00
C ASN A 375 29.90 16.86 -35.90
N ALA A 376 29.72 15.54 -35.93
CA ALA A 376 28.41 14.92 -35.72
C ALA A 376 27.87 15.17 -34.30
N LEU A 377 28.72 15.13 -33.27
CA LEU A 377 28.33 15.50 -31.91
C LEU A 377 28.02 16.99 -31.79
N LYS A 378 28.78 17.85 -32.46
CA LYS A 378 28.48 19.30 -32.51
C LYS A 378 27.13 19.60 -33.16
N ALA A 379 26.77 18.85 -34.21
CA ALA A 379 25.50 19.03 -34.92
C ALA A 379 24.27 18.70 -34.05
N ILE A 380 24.42 17.88 -33.00
CA ILE A 380 23.35 17.61 -32.02
C ILE A 380 23.40 18.53 -30.79
N GLY A 381 24.18 19.63 -30.85
CA GLY A 381 24.16 20.70 -29.85
C GLY A 381 25.38 20.77 -28.91
N PHE A 382 26.40 19.92 -29.08
CA PHE A 382 27.62 20.03 -28.27
C PHE A 382 28.53 21.16 -28.74
N SER A 383 29.04 21.96 -27.80
CA SER A 383 30.16 22.85 -28.07
C SER A 383 31.48 22.08 -28.14
N LYS A 384 32.47 22.62 -28.85
CA LYS A 384 33.82 22.02 -28.90
C LYS A 384 34.45 21.97 -27.50
N ALA A 385 34.23 23.01 -26.69
CA ALA A 385 34.74 23.08 -25.32
C ALA A 385 34.12 22.00 -24.42
N GLN A 386 32.81 21.72 -24.58
CA GLN A 386 32.15 20.61 -23.87
C GLN A 386 32.75 19.27 -24.26
N LEU A 387 33.00 19.01 -25.54
CA LEU A 387 33.63 17.76 -25.99
C LEU A 387 35.07 17.61 -25.52
N GLN A 388 35.84 18.72 -25.48
CA GLN A 388 37.21 18.72 -24.98
C GLN A 388 37.28 18.44 -23.47
N ASN A 389 36.29 18.92 -22.72
CA ASN A 389 36.18 18.71 -21.28
C ASN A 389 35.22 17.57 -20.91
N ALA A 390 34.80 16.71 -21.85
CA ALA A 390 33.80 15.67 -21.59
C ALA A 390 34.23 14.64 -20.52
N HIS A 391 35.53 14.52 -20.26
CA HIS A 391 36.10 13.70 -19.19
C HIS A 391 36.01 14.36 -17.81
N LYS A 392 35.85 15.69 -17.74
CA LYS A 392 35.62 16.42 -16.50
C LYS A 392 34.18 16.20 -16.10
N LYS A 393 33.97 15.37 -15.08
CA LYS A 393 32.66 15.00 -14.58
C LYS A 393 32.03 16.18 -13.85
N GLU A 394 30.85 16.60 -14.29
CA GLU A 394 30.01 17.50 -13.50
C GLU A 394 29.67 16.81 -12.19
N SER A 395 29.86 17.50 -11.08
CA SER A 395 29.75 16.93 -9.74
C SER A 395 28.73 17.72 -8.92
N LEU A 396 27.76 17.03 -8.31
CA LEU A 396 26.76 17.61 -7.42
C LEU A 396 26.87 16.99 -6.03
N PRO A 397 26.70 17.74 -4.94
CA PRO A 397 26.57 17.16 -3.61
C PRO A 397 25.39 16.18 -3.56
N LEU A 398 25.63 14.96 -3.08
CA LEU A 398 24.58 13.94 -2.98
C LEU A 398 23.51 14.36 -1.98
N CYS A 399 23.90 15.04 -0.90
CA CYS A 399 22.98 15.60 0.09
C CYS A 399 22.01 16.63 -0.50
N SER A 400 22.43 17.47 -1.46
CA SER A 400 21.53 18.44 -2.08
C SER A 400 20.50 17.79 -3.01
N LEU A 401 20.82 16.62 -3.57
CA LEU A 401 19.88 15.86 -4.41
C LEU A 401 18.90 15.02 -3.58
N LEU A 402 19.32 14.58 -2.40
CA LEU A 402 18.52 13.77 -1.48
C LEU A 402 17.88 14.62 -0.38
N THR A 403 17.36 15.78 -0.76
CA THR A 403 16.54 16.61 0.13
C THR A 403 15.10 16.11 0.11
N PHE A 404 14.60 15.64 1.25
CA PHE A 404 13.25 15.12 1.39
C PHE A 404 12.30 16.25 1.77
N ASP A 405 11.34 16.53 0.89
CA ASP A 405 10.14 17.28 1.25
C ASP A 405 9.10 16.27 1.77
N PHE A 406 9.01 16.14 3.09
CA PHE A 406 8.12 15.17 3.73
C PHE A 406 6.64 15.53 3.62
N ASP A 407 6.32 16.76 3.21
CA ASP A 407 4.95 17.23 3.06
C ASP A 407 4.48 17.07 1.60
N ALA A 408 5.40 17.13 0.63
CA ALA A 408 5.14 16.86 -0.79
C ALA A 408 5.28 15.37 -1.20
N GLN A 409 4.75 14.45 -0.38
CA GLN A 409 4.82 12.99 -0.63
C GLN A 409 3.59 12.42 -1.35
N ARG A 410 2.61 13.27 -1.64
CA ARG A 410 1.36 12.94 -2.33
C ARG A 410 1.08 14.01 -3.39
N PRO A 411 0.42 13.68 -4.52
CA PRO A 411 -0.02 14.70 -5.45
C PRO A 411 -1.10 15.58 -4.81
N GLY A 412 -1.25 16.82 -5.28
CA GLY A 412 -2.20 17.78 -4.69
C GLY A 412 -3.68 17.37 -4.80
N HIS A 413 -4.01 16.40 -5.65
CA HIS A 413 -5.36 15.84 -5.79
C HIS A 413 -5.55 14.53 -5.02
N TYR A 414 -4.59 14.13 -4.18
CA TYR A 414 -4.71 12.93 -3.37
C TYR A 414 -5.86 13.06 -2.37
N VAL A 415 -6.70 12.02 -2.32
CA VAL A 415 -7.76 11.87 -1.32
C VAL A 415 -7.40 10.67 -0.46
N GLU A 416 -7.42 10.86 0.86
CA GLU A 416 -7.16 9.79 1.81
C GLU A 416 -8.20 8.67 1.63
N PRO A 417 -7.79 7.39 1.53
CA PRO A 417 -8.75 6.30 1.46
C PRO A 417 -9.67 6.28 2.68
N LYS A 418 -10.93 5.87 2.47
CA LYS A 418 -11.89 5.74 3.58
C LYS A 418 -11.45 4.63 4.53
N MET A 419 -11.41 4.92 5.82
CA MET A 419 -11.09 3.92 6.84
C MET A 419 -12.25 2.93 7.00
N PRO A 420 -11.99 1.62 7.03
CA PRO A 420 -13.01 0.64 7.39
C PRO A 420 -13.61 0.91 8.77
N ALA A 421 -14.94 0.95 8.84
CA ALA A 421 -15.70 1.21 10.06
C ALA A 421 -15.16 2.43 10.84
N GLU A 422 -14.85 3.53 10.16
CA GLU A 422 -14.32 4.77 10.75
C GLU A 422 -15.17 5.34 11.89
N HIS A 423 -16.47 5.03 11.90
CA HIS A 423 -17.40 5.42 12.95
C HIS A 423 -17.25 4.61 14.25
N LEU A 424 -16.41 3.58 14.25
CA LEU A 424 -16.05 2.76 15.41
C LEU A 424 -14.72 3.20 15.96
N ASP A 425 -14.58 3.23 17.29
CA ASP A 425 -13.25 3.15 17.87
C ASP A 425 -12.60 1.78 17.55
N TYR A 426 -11.31 1.64 17.84
CA TYR A 426 -10.59 0.43 17.46
C TYR A 426 -11.06 -0.82 18.24
N ALA A 427 -11.44 -0.67 19.50
CA ALA A 427 -11.92 -1.78 20.31
C ALA A 427 -13.31 -2.24 19.83
N GLU A 428 -14.20 -1.29 19.54
CA GLU A 428 -15.49 -1.59 18.92
C GLU A 428 -15.33 -2.24 17.54
N PHE A 429 -14.35 -1.81 16.74
CA PHE A 429 -14.03 -2.46 15.46
C PHE A 429 -13.59 -3.92 15.66
N LEU A 430 -12.71 -4.19 16.62
CA LEU A 430 -12.31 -5.56 16.94
C LEU A 430 -13.49 -6.43 17.38
N ALA A 431 -14.37 -5.90 18.23
CA ALA A 431 -15.60 -6.59 18.63
C ALA A 431 -16.52 -6.88 17.42
N SER A 432 -16.59 -5.96 16.46
CA SER A 432 -17.42 -6.12 15.26
C SER A 432 -16.93 -7.23 14.33
N ILE A 433 -15.61 -7.42 14.20
CA ILE A 433 -15.04 -8.47 13.35
C ILE A 433 -14.88 -9.82 14.08
N SER A 434 -15.06 -9.83 15.39
CA SER A 434 -14.93 -11.03 16.25
C SER A 434 -16.25 -11.67 16.63
N SER A 435 -17.39 -11.03 16.33
CA SER A 435 -18.75 -11.48 16.65
C SER A 435 -19.42 -12.21 15.48
N ASP A 436 -20.40 -13.08 15.76
CA ASP A 436 -21.19 -13.85 14.76
C ASP A 436 -21.98 -12.99 13.76
N THR A 437 -22.07 -11.69 14.00
CA THR A 437 -22.63 -10.75 13.04
C THR A 437 -21.63 -10.51 11.92
N ALA A 438 -21.80 -11.25 10.81
CA ALA A 438 -21.31 -10.79 9.51
C ALA A 438 -21.61 -9.29 9.38
N LEU A 439 -20.64 -8.52 8.88
CA LEU A 439 -20.84 -7.13 8.51
C LEU A 439 -21.87 -7.07 7.36
N ASP A 440 -23.15 -7.17 7.69
CA ASP A 440 -24.24 -6.75 6.83
C ASP A 440 -24.34 -5.23 6.99
N ASP A 441 -23.68 -4.52 6.08
CA ASP A 441 -23.59 -3.06 6.00
C ASP A 441 -24.98 -2.38 5.99
N GLY A 442 -26.05 -3.13 5.72
CA GLY A 442 -27.43 -2.63 5.69
C GLY A 442 -28.18 -2.63 7.04
N SER A 443 -28.11 -3.72 7.82
CA SER A 443 -29.00 -3.92 8.98
C SER A 443 -28.47 -3.35 10.29
N LEU A 444 -27.17 -3.43 10.54
CA LEU A 444 -26.50 -2.86 11.72
C LEU A 444 -26.55 -1.33 11.77
N ASN A 445 -26.71 -0.68 10.61
CA ASN A 445 -26.72 0.77 10.49
C ASN A 445 -28.03 1.38 11.04
N ILE A 446 -29.19 0.78 10.76
CA ILE A 446 -30.49 1.33 11.17
C ILE A 446 -30.68 1.21 12.68
N GLU A 447 -30.43 0.03 13.27
CA GLU A 447 -30.61 -0.18 14.70
C GLU A 447 -29.70 0.73 15.53
N ARG A 448 -28.45 0.88 15.10
CA ARG A 448 -27.50 1.76 15.78
C ARG A 448 -27.78 3.24 15.54
N ARG A 449 -28.21 3.65 14.34
CA ARG A 449 -28.68 5.03 14.06
C ARG A 449 -29.88 5.40 14.94
N LEU A 450 -30.85 4.50 15.07
CA LEU A 450 -32.01 4.69 15.95
C LEU A 450 -31.58 4.73 17.42
N GLY A 451 -30.66 3.85 17.84
CA GLY A 451 -30.10 3.86 19.20
C GLY A 451 -29.39 5.17 19.55
N ILE A 452 -28.56 5.70 18.63
CA ILE A 452 -27.88 6.99 18.79
C ILE A 452 -28.90 8.14 18.80
N ALA A 453 -29.86 8.15 17.89
CA ALA A 453 -30.89 9.18 17.82
C ALA A 453 -31.77 9.23 19.08
N LEU A 454 -32.12 8.06 19.64
CA LEU A 454 -32.81 7.95 20.93
C LEU A 454 -31.96 8.50 22.08
N THR A 455 -30.67 8.14 22.13
CA THR A 455 -29.75 8.59 23.17
C THR A 455 -29.59 10.12 23.14
N ASN A 456 -29.52 10.72 21.94
CA ASN A 456 -29.48 12.18 21.75
C ASN A 456 -30.77 12.88 22.20
N LEU A 457 -31.91 12.17 22.16
CA LEU A 457 -33.19 12.62 22.70
C LEU A 457 -33.36 12.33 24.20
N GLY A 458 -32.33 11.79 24.86
CA GLY A 458 -32.37 11.42 26.28
C GLY A 458 -33.14 10.12 26.58
N LEU A 459 -33.36 9.28 25.57
CA LEU A 459 -34.11 8.02 25.66
C LEU A 459 -33.17 6.81 25.55
N SER A 460 -33.57 5.70 26.17
CA SER A 460 -32.79 4.45 26.13
C SER A 460 -32.82 3.78 24.76
N ALA A 461 -31.67 3.26 24.31
CA ALA A 461 -31.57 2.44 23.09
C ALA A 461 -32.41 1.15 23.14
N HIS A 462 -32.90 0.73 24.32
CA HIS A 462 -33.78 -0.43 24.46
C HIS A 462 -35.15 -0.25 23.78
N TYR A 463 -35.53 1.00 23.45
CA TYR A 463 -36.78 1.27 22.74
C TYR A 463 -36.72 0.97 21.23
N VAL A 464 -35.54 0.68 20.66
CA VAL A 464 -35.37 0.37 19.22
C VAL A 464 -36.26 -0.79 18.79
N GLU A 465 -36.32 -1.89 19.56
CA GLU A 465 -37.17 -3.04 19.24
C GLU A 465 -38.66 -2.72 19.32
N GLY A 466 -39.06 -1.84 20.25
CA GLY A 466 -40.42 -1.34 20.33
C GLY A 466 -40.81 -0.53 19.10
N LEU A 467 -39.95 0.38 18.66
CA LEU A 467 -40.15 1.23 17.50
C LEU A 467 -40.21 0.44 16.18
N LYS A 468 -39.33 -0.57 16.02
CA LYS A 468 -39.38 -1.51 14.89
C LYS A 468 -40.69 -2.31 14.84
N ALA A 469 -41.24 -2.63 16.01
CA ALA A 469 -42.55 -3.28 16.14
C ALA A 469 -43.75 -2.31 15.99
N GLY A 470 -43.51 -1.07 15.54
CA GLY A 470 -44.55 -0.05 15.34
C GLY A 470 -45.05 0.61 16.62
N ARG A 471 -44.35 0.47 17.76
CA ARG A 471 -44.76 1.06 19.03
C ARG A 471 -44.20 2.46 19.20
N SER A 472 -45.08 3.44 19.40
CA SER A 472 -44.69 4.80 19.75
C SER A 472 -44.16 4.91 21.19
N ILE A 473 -43.15 5.74 21.42
CA ILE A 473 -42.64 6.12 22.75
C ILE A 473 -43.33 7.42 23.19
N ARG A 474 -43.87 7.48 24.40
CA ARG A 474 -44.47 8.71 24.91
C ARG A 474 -43.39 9.63 25.48
N LEU A 475 -43.27 10.85 24.92
CA LEU A 475 -42.29 11.84 25.38
C LEU A 475 -42.85 12.66 26.55
N ASN A 476 -44.12 13.05 26.47
CA ASN A 476 -44.81 13.80 27.53
C ASN A 476 -46.35 13.62 27.43
N GLY A 477 -47.11 14.45 28.14
CA GLY A 477 -48.58 14.43 28.15
C GLY A 477 -49.22 14.63 26.77
N GLU A 478 -48.53 15.32 25.87
CA GLU A 478 -49.05 15.83 24.60
C GLU A 478 -48.37 15.22 23.37
N GLN A 479 -47.15 14.66 23.49
CA GLN A 479 -46.33 14.21 22.36
C GLN A 479 -45.82 12.75 22.47
N LYS A 480 -45.68 12.10 21.31
CA LYS A 480 -45.13 10.76 21.12
C LYS A 480 -44.10 10.75 20.00
N LEU A 481 -43.18 9.79 20.06
CA LEU A 481 -42.13 9.51 19.07
C LEU A 481 -42.40 8.17 18.41
N SER A 482 -42.45 8.14 17.07
CA SER A 482 -42.71 6.93 16.28
C SER A 482 -41.68 6.76 15.18
N LEU A 483 -41.52 5.54 14.69
CA LEU A 483 -40.63 5.23 13.57
C LEU A 483 -41.38 5.44 12.25
N ALA A 484 -40.86 6.29 11.37
CA ALA A 484 -41.36 6.47 10.02
C ALA A 484 -40.50 5.67 9.04
N MET A 485 -41.14 4.86 8.20
CA MET A 485 -40.51 4.15 7.08
C MET A 485 -41.02 4.73 5.76
N TRP A 486 -40.10 5.14 4.89
CA TRP A 486 -40.40 5.74 3.60
C TRP A 486 -40.40 4.67 2.48
N PRO A 487 -41.11 4.90 1.34
CA PRO A 487 -41.19 3.92 0.25
C PRO A 487 -39.86 3.60 -0.44
N ASP A 488 -38.85 4.46 -0.30
CA ASP A 488 -37.48 4.26 -0.78
C ASP A 488 -36.61 3.47 0.20
N GLY A 489 -37.16 3.07 1.34
CA GLY A 489 -36.48 2.32 2.38
C GLY A 489 -35.76 3.19 3.42
N GLU A 490 -35.83 4.53 3.34
CA GLU A 490 -35.32 5.38 4.41
C GLU A 490 -36.16 5.27 5.69
N VAL A 491 -35.51 5.42 6.84
CA VAL A 491 -36.13 5.31 8.16
C VAL A 491 -35.73 6.51 9.02
N ASP A 492 -36.69 7.14 9.69
CA ASP A 492 -36.45 8.29 10.57
C ASP A 492 -37.37 8.29 11.81
N LEU A 493 -37.01 9.05 12.84
CA LEU A 493 -37.83 9.23 14.05
C LEU A 493 -38.71 10.47 13.91
N TYR A 494 -40.01 10.32 14.14
CA TYR A 494 -41.00 11.38 13.99
C TYR A 494 -41.75 11.66 15.30
N VAL A 495 -41.74 12.92 15.74
CA VAL A 495 -42.51 13.38 16.91
C VAL A 495 -43.87 13.90 16.47
N HIS A 496 -44.95 13.45 17.12
CA HIS A 496 -46.32 13.86 16.82
C HIS A 496 -47.23 13.87 18.05
N ASP A 497 -48.35 14.57 17.97
CA ASP A 497 -49.25 14.78 19.10
C ASP A 497 -50.07 13.53 19.45
N VAL A 498 -50.32 13.32 20.73
CA VAL A 498 -51.14 12.22 21.27
C VAL A 498 -52.56 12.33 20.69
N GLY A 499 -52.90 11.44 19.75
CA GLY A 499 -54.20 11.41 19.05
C GLY A 499 -54.11 11.58 17.53
N THR A 500 -52.93 11.87 16.99
CA THR A 500 -52.67 11.68 15.56
C THR A 500 -52.45 10.19 15.25
N PRO A 501 -53.08 9.64 14.19
CA PRO A 501 -52.99 8.21 13.86
C PRO A 501 -51.54 7.78 13.58
N ASP A 502 -51.24 6.54 13.94
CA ASP A 502 -49.95 5.86 13.74
C ASP A 502 -49.55 5.94 12.26
N PRO A 503 -48.27 6.16 11.88
CA PRO A 503 -47.86 6.30 10.48
C PRO A 503 -48.20 5.11 9.56
N GLY A 504 -48.64 3.98 10.12
CA GLY A 504 -49.22 2.85 9.39
C GLY A 504 -50.63 3.09 8.80
N GLU A 505 -51.35 4.16 9.17
CA GLU A 505 -52.69 4.51 8.65
C GLU A 505 -52.68 5.81 7.82
N VAL A 506 -51.68 5.98 6.95
CA VAL A 506 -51.41 7.25 6.25
C VAL A 506 -51.95 7.29 4.82
N GLU A 507 -53.23 7.60 4.69
CA GLU A 507 -53.80 8.16 3.44
C GLU A 507 -54.00 9.70 3.56
N SER A 508 -54.06 10.23 4.79
CA SER A 508 -54.32 11.66 5.07
C SER A 508 -53.05 12.56 5.10
N TYR A 509 -51.88 12.01 5.46
CA TYR A 509 -50.63 12.81 5.53
C TYR A 509 -50.02 13.10 4.15
N ARG A 510 -50.22 12.20 3.17
CA ARG A 510 -49.84 12.41 1.76
C ARG A 510 -50.52 13.65 1.16
N ALA A 511 -51.79 13.88 1.50
CA ALA A 511 -52.54 15.05 1.04
C ALA A 511 -52.00 16.38 1.63
N ARG A 512 -51.60 16.39 2.92
CA ARG A 512 -51.02 17.59 3.56
C ARG A 512 -49.60 17.88 3.09
N LEU A 513 -48.77 16.86 2.85
CA LEU A 513 -47.42 17.05 2.30
C LEU A 513 -47.45 17.49 0.83
N ALA A 514 -48.35 16.93 0.01
CA ALA A 514 -48.54 17.39 -1.37
C ALA A 514 -49.05 18.85 -1.41
N HIS A 515 -49.95 19.24 -0.50
CA HIS A 515 -50.41 20.62 -0.36
C HIS A 515 -49.27 21.58 0.04
N ASN A 516 -48.44 21.19 1.01
CA ASN A 516 -47.31 22.00 1.46
C ASN A 516 -46.18 22.08 0.42
N ARG A 517 -45.92 21.01 -0.35
CA ARG A 517 -45.01 21.06 -1.51
C ARG A 517 -45.53 22.01 -2.58
N ALA A 518 -46.82 21.92 -2.93
CA ALA A 518 -47.41 22.82 -3.93
C ALA A 518 -47.38 24.30 -3.51
N LEU A 519 -47.54 24.61 -2.20
CA LEU A 519 -47.39 25.96 -1.67
C LEU A 519 -45.93 26.44 -1.71
N ARG A 520 -44.98 25.55 -1.43
CA ARG A 520 -43.55 25.82 -1.45
C ARG A 520 -43.02 26.00 -2.88
N ASP A 521 -43.51 25.21 -3.83
CA ASP A 521 -43.17 25.32 -5.25
C ASP A 521 -43.76 26.60 -5.86
N LYS A 522 -44.99 26.99 -5.49
CA LYS A 522 -45.55 28.31 -5.83
C LYS A 522 -44.75 29.47 -5.22
N ALA A 523 -44.19 29.29 -4.02
CA ALA A 523 -43.34 30.29 -3.39
C ALA A 523 -41.95 30.38 -4.07
N ALA A 524 -41.41 29.26 -4.55
CA ALA A 524 -40.16 29.17 -5.28
C ALA A 524 -40.27 29.70 -6.72
N GLU A 525 -41.38 29.44 -7.42
CA GLU A 525 -41.67 30.04 -8.74
C GLU A 525 -41.83 31.57 -8.66
N LYS A 526 -42.33 32.09 -7.54
CA LYS A 526 -42.34 33.54 -7.26
C LYS A 526 -40.97 34.14 -6.99
N GLN A 527 -39.94 33.32 -6.72
CA GLN A 527 -38.59 33.77 -6.37
C GLN A 527 -37.52 33.49 -7.44
N GLY A 528 -37.89 32.94 -8.61
CA GLY A 528 -37.12 33.13 -9.84
C GLY A 528 -35.69 32.55 -9.89
N TYR A 529 -35.44 31.38 -9.31
CA TYR A 529 -34.18 30.66 -9.50
C TYR A 529 -34.41 29.26 -10.10
N ALA A 530 -34.29 29.17 -11.42
CA ALA A 530 -34.14 27.91 -12.12
C ALA A 530 -32.66 27.49 -12.12
N TYR A 531 -32.35 26.28 -11.66
CA TYR A 531 -31.09 25.61 -11.99
C TYR A 531 -31.37 24.44 -12.94
N PRO A 532 -30.57 24.29 -14.02
CA PRO A 532 -30.83 23.32 -15.08
C PRO A 532 -30.36 21.91 -14.74
N GLN A 533 -31.07 20.94 -15.33
CA GLN A 533 -30.93 19.51 -15.15
C GLN A 533 -29.64 18.93 -15.75
N ASN A 534 -29.01 18.03 -15.01
CA ASN A 534 -28.87 16.61 -15.38
C ASN A 534 -28.81 15.75 -14.12
#